data_AF-A0AAP0R244-F1
#
_entry.id   AF-A0AAP0R244-F1
#
_cell.length_a   1.000
_cell.length_b   1.000
_cell.length_c   1.000
_cell.angle_alpha   90.00
_cell.angle_beta   90.00
_cell.angle_gamma   90.00
#
_symmetry.space_group_name_H-M   'P 1'
#
loop_
_entity.id
_entity.type
_entity.pdbx_description
1 polymer ?
#
loop_
_entity_poly.entity_id
_entity_poly.type
_entity_poly.pdbx_seq_one_letter_code
_entity_poly.pdbx_strand_id
1 'polypeptide(L)'
;MLTWSQKQKNSSAYSKESWEKARSTEESRREDSRKSLTKSMSAATHCRCFSNPTHTQPSLLVFSGGTAFNGVVEELKNITTRVAHVLPVSDDGGSTAEIVRVLGGPAVGDIRSRCLRLSDESTPEALAVRRLLGHRLPLHPQQAKSEWYNIVEGEHSLWKGVSKPYRETIRAFLSYFQNEILRRPNELFCFSNGSIGNFFFAGARVFFQSLDAAIFLFSRVSDIPSESQVLPVISTNDRLTLGCELGDGTVIRGQNEISHPTNGSMEPVKKERSAVPALPSRIKRVFYMSSEGSNLLHEVFPTANSAVLDQLNAVDCIIYAMGSLFTSICPSLVLLGIGEIISSRSCPKVLLLNGSEDRETSGFSASCFATAITDALNRAYGDPQKSLKNSPSQYINTILVPEDGEIPLDIQCLASQGIFDVITVHSICDPKVGIIFDPKSLIQAIADLLGRHMKTTVREPLSNQQ
;
A
#
# COMPACT_ATOMS: atom_id res chain seq x y z
N MET A 1 56.11 64.12 -11.22
CA MET A 1 55.66 62.71 -11.29
C MET A 1 55.82 62.11 -9.90
N LEU A 2 54.74 62.10 -9.13
CA LEU A 2 54.65 61.42 -7.83
C LEU A 2 53.59 60.33 -7.97
N THR A 3 53.90 59.19 -7.38
CA THR A 3 53.59 57.86 -7.87
C THR A 3 52.23 57.37 -7.41
N TRP A 4 51.62 56.61 -8.32
CA TRP A 4 50.62 55.53 -8.25
C TRP A 4 50.32 54.77 -6.92
N SER A 5 50.85 55.15 -5.75
CA SER A 5 50.69 54.45 -4.47
C SER A 5 49.50 54.94 -3.62
N GLN A 6 48.99 56.16 -3.83
CA GLN A 6 47.87 56.70 -3.03
C GLN A 6 46.46 56.37 -3.57
N LYS A 7 46.34 55.87 -4.81
CA LYS A 7 45.01 55.57 -5.42
C LYS A 7 44.46 54.18 -5.09
N GLN A 8 45.27 53.24 -4.59
CA GLN A 8 44.81 51.89 -4.22
C GLN A 8 44.35 51.74 -2.76
N LYS A 9 44.80 52.61 -1.84
CA LYS A 9 44.39 52.50 -0.42
C LYS A 9 42.95 52.97 -0.14
N ASN A 10 42.41 53.89 -0.94
CA ASN A 10 41.03 54.38 -0.73
C ASN A 10 39.94 53.46 -1.31
N SER A 11 40.26 52.58 -2.27
CA SER A 11 39.27 51.66 -2.86
C SER A 11 39.03 50.42 -1.98
N SER A 12 40.03 49.99 -1.22
CA SER A 12 39.95 48.83 -0.31
C SER A 12 39.21 49.11 1.00
N ALA A 13 39.18 50.36 1.47
CA ALA A 13 38.50 50.74 2.71
C ALA A 13 36.99 50.87 2.53
N TYR A 14 36.55 51.44 1.39
CA TYR A 14 35.14 51.60 1.04
C TYR A 14 34.40 50.27 0.80
N SER A 15 35.11 49.21 0.39
CA SER A 15 34.47 47.90 0.18
C SER A 15 34.25 47.15 1.50
N LYS A 16 35.21 47.18 2.44
CA LYS A 16 35.07 46.48 3.73
C LYS A 16 33.94 47.02 4.61
N GLU A 17 33.80 48.34 4.73
CA GLU A 17 32.72 48.95 5.53
C GLU A 17 31.32 48.68 4.94
N SER A 18 31.22 48.60 3.60
CA SER A 18 29.98 48.26 2.90
C SER A 18 29.57 46.79 3.12
N TRP A 19 30.55 45.88 3.10
CA TRP A 19 30.34 44.44 3.38
C TRP A 19 29.97 44.16 4.85
N GLU A 20 30.57 44.88 5.81
CA GLU A 20 30.24 44.71 7.23
C GLU A 20 28.85 45.27 7.58
N LYS A 21 28.44 46.40 6.98
CA LYS A 21 27.06 46.91 7.09
C LYS A 21 26.02 45.96 6.49
N ALA A 22 26.31 45.37 5.32
CA ALA A 22 25.42 44.40 4.70
C ALA A 22 25.24 43.15 5.57
N ARG A 23 26.32 42.66 6.20
CA ARG A 23 26.29 41.49 7.08
C ARG A 23 25.49 41.72 8.37
N SER A 24 25.67 42.88 9.01
CA SER A 24 24.91 43.30 10.20
C SER A 24 23.40 43.45 9.90
N THR A 25 23.05 43.98 8.72
CA THR A 25 21.65 44.13 8.29
C THR A 25 20.98 42.78 8.01
N GLU A 26 21.73 41.81 7.48
CA GLU A 26 21.26 40.45 7.19
C GLU A 26 21.09 39.61 8.49
N GLU A 27 21.98 39.79 9.47
CA GLU A 27 21.85 39.16 10.79
C GLU A 27 20.65 39.70 11.58
N SER A 28 20.43 41.03 11.55
CA SER A 28 19.23 41.63 12.17
C SER A 28 17.92 41.13 11.53
N ARG A 29 17.88 40.93 10.20
CA ARG A 29 16.71 40.37 9.50
C ARG A 29 16.49 38.89 9.81
N ARG A 30 17.54 38.12 10.06
CA ARG A 30 17.44 36.71 10.49
C ARG A 30 16.96 36.58 11.94
N GLU A 31 17.34 37.50 12.82
CA GLU A 31 16.87 37.57 14.21
C GLU A 31 15.37 37.90 14.28
N ASP A 32 14.90 38.88 13.49
CA ASP A 32 13.48 39.27 13.44
C ASP A 32 12.61 38.19 12.76
N SER A 33 13.13 37.49 11.76
CA SER A 33 12.44 36.35 11.14
C SER A 33 12.29 35.19 12.13
N ARG A 34 13.31 34.89 12.96
CA ARG A 34 13.23 33.90 14.05
C ARG A 34 12.24 34.28 15.16
N LYS A 35 12.13 35.57 15.49
CA LYS A 35 11.15 36.08 16.47
C LYS A 35 9.71 36.11 15.93
N SER A 36 9.53 36.27 14.61
CA SER A 36 8.23 36.17 13.94
C SER A 36 7.74 34.72 13.84
N LEU A 37 8.65 33.79 13.50
CA LEU A 37 8.37 32.34 13.45
C LEU A 37 7.97 31.77 14.82
N THR A 38 8.53 32.27 15.92
CA THR A 38 8.17 31.83 17.29
C THR A 38 6.84 32.39 17.79
N LYS A 39 6.35 33.51 17.22
CA LYS A 39 5.02 34.07 17.55
C LYS A 39 3.87 33.45 16.75
N SER A 40 4.15 32.96 15.53
CA SER A 40 3.16 32.33 14.65
C SER A 40 2.79 30.88 15.01
N MET A 41 3.53 30.22 15.91
CA MET A 41 3.27 28.84 16.31
C MET A 41 2.22 28.67 17.44
N SER A 42 1.53 29.75 17.84
CA SER A 42 0.54 29.70 18.94
C SER A 42 -0.93 29.75 18.51
N ALA A 43 -1.23 29.73 17.20
CA ALA A 43 -2.60 29.91 16.70
C ALA A 43 -3.02 28.87 15.64
N ALA A 44 -2.57 27.62 15.77
CA ALA A 44 -3.19 26.50 15.05
C ALA A 44 -4.23 25.85 15.96
N THR A 45 -5.50 26.05 15.61
CA THR A 45 -6.68 25.51 16.30
C THR A 45 -6.62 23.99 16.31
N HIS A 46 -6.24 23.41 17.46
CA HIS A 46 -6.32 21.99 17.72
C HIS A 46 -7.77 21.49 17.55
N CYS A 47 -7.98 20.54 16.64
CA CYS A 47 -9.06 19.56 16.79
C CYS A 47 -8.90 18.90 18.16
N ARG A 48 -9.84 19.14 19.07
CA ARG A 48 -9.90 18.45 20.36
C ARG A 48 -10.36 17.01 20.12
N CYS A 49 -9.40 16.13 19.86
CA CYS A 49 -9.58 14.71 20.14
C CYS A 49 -9.63 14.55 21.66
N PHE A 50 -10.65 13.87 22.17
CA PHE A 50 -10.67 13.41 23.55
C PHE A 50 -9.54 12.38 23.74
N SER A 51 -8.41 12.78 24.30
CA SER A 51 -7.39 11.84 24.76
C SER A 51 -7.10 12.07 26.24
N ASN A 52 -7.46 11.07 27.04
CA ASN A 52 -6.85 10.89 28.36
C ASN A 52 -5.33 10.66 28.18
N PRO A 53 -4.45 11.15 29.07
CA PRO A 53 -3.01 11.22 28.81
C PRO A 53 -2.23 9.91 29.01
N THR A 54 -2.86 8.73 28.99
CA THR A 54 -2.21 7.48 29.44
C THR A 54 -2.30 6.27 28.49
N HIS A 55 -2.75 6.42 27.23
CA HIS A 55 -2.67 5.34 26.24
C HIS A 55 -2.07 5.84 24.93
N THR A 56 -0.87 5.34 24.60
CA THR A 56 -0.28 5.47 23.26
C THR A 56 -1.21 4.81 22.24
N GLN A 57 -1.49 5.47 21.11
CA GLN A 57 -2.28 4.86 20.03
C GLN A 57 -1.63 3.55 19.56
N PRO A 58 -2.43 2.49 19.31
CA PRO A 58 -1.91 1.19 18.91
C PRO A 58 -1.26 1.25 17.53
N SER A 59 -0.20 0.46 17.30
CA SER A 59 0.39 0.27 15.97
C SER A 59 -0.17 -0.99 15.30
N LEU A 60 -0.53 -0.89 14.01
CA LEU A 60 -1.12 -1.98 13.24
C LEU A 60 -0.26 -2.31 12.04
N LEU A 61 -0.11 -3.60 11.73
CA LEU A 61 0.35 -4.05 10.42
C LEU A 61 -0.81 -4.72 9.70
N VAL A 62 -1.08 -4.27 8.47
CA VAL A 62 -2.18 -4.79 7.66
C VAL A 62 -1.63 -5.39 6.38
N PHE A 63 -1.70 -6.71 6.24
CA PHE A 63 -1.57 -7.36 4.96
C PHE A 63 -2.84 -7.12 4.16
N SER A 64 -2.72 -6.47 3.00
CA SER A 64 -3.85 -6.16 2.14
C SER A 64 -3.44 -6.26 0.67
N GLY A 65 -4.40 -6.12 -0.23
CA GLY A 65 -4.12 -5.88 -1.65
C GLY A 65 -4.98 -4.75 -2.16
N GLY A 66 -5.70 -5.03 -3.26
CA GLY A 66 -6.49 -4.06 -4.01
C GLY A 66 -7.70 -3.45 -3.29
N THR A 67 -8.82 -3.35 -3.98
CA THR A 67 -9.88 -2.40 -3.63
C THR A 67 -10.72 -2.77 -2.41
N ALA A 68 -10.75 -4.03 -2.00
CA ALA A 68 -11.66 -4.52 -0.94
C ALA A 68 -11.44 -3.78 0.40
N PHE A 69 -10.19 -3.54 0.78
CA PHE A 69 -9.87 -2.84 2.04
C PHE A 69 -9.98 -1.31 1.93
N ASN A 70 -10.20 -0.74 0.75
CA ASN A 70 -10.16 0.72 0.56
C ASN A 70 -11.23 1.47 1.33
N GLY A 71 -12.43 0.91 1.49
CA GLY A 71 -13.51 1.54 2.25
C GLY A 71 -13.22 1.64 3.74
N VAL A 72 -12.30 0.82 4.27
CA VAL A 72 -11.96 0.77 5.70
C VAL A 72 -10.74 1.64 6.03
N VAL A 73 -9.83 1.84 5.09
CA VAL A 73 -8.59 2.59 5.35
C VAL A 73 -8.82 4.02 5.79
N GLU A 74 -9.83 4.70 5.26
CA GLU A 74 -10.15 6.07 5.69
C GLU A 74 -10.67 6.12 7.12
N GLU A 75 -11.26 5.05 7.63
CA GLU A 75 -11.82 4.96 8.99
C GLU A 75 -10.79 4.50 10.03
N LEU A 76 -9.68 3.85 9.62
CA LEU A 76 -8.61 3.41 10.52
C LEU A 76 -8.03 4.57 11.36
N LYS A 77 -7.97 5.78 10.79
CA LYS A 77 -7.47 6.98 11.46
C LYS A 77 -8.25 7.35 12.74
N ASN A 78 -9.48 6.85 12.89
CA ASN A 78 -10.28 7.03 14.09
C ASN A 78 -9.75 6.21 15.29
N ILE A 79 -8.97 5.15 15.02
CA ILE A 79 -8.26 4.37 16.04
C ILE A 79 -6.80 4.82 16.14
N THR A 80 -6.11 4.90 14.99
CA THR A 80 -4.67 5.16 14.91
C THR A 80 -4.24 5.53 13.50
N THR A 81 -3.23 6.39 13.39
CA THR A 81 -2.50 6.64 12.14
C THR A 81 -1.24 5.78 12.01
N ARG A 82 -0.88 5.03 13.05
CA ARG A 82 0.33 4.17 13.11
C ARG A 82 0.08 2.83 12.41
N VAL A 83 -0.15 2.88 11.10
CA VAL A 83 -0.51 1.71 10.29
C VAL A 83 0.53 1.44 9.21
N ALA A 84 1.10 0.24 9.22
CA ALA A 84 1.92 -0.27 8.13
C ALA A 84 1.04 -1.12 7.18
N HIS A 85 0.74 -0.57 6.00
CA HIS A 85 0.01 -1.26 4.94
C HIS A 85 0.97 -2.03 4.04
N VAL A 86 0.98 -3.36 4.18
CA VAL A 86 1.83 -4.26 3.40
C VAL A 86 1.07 -4.74 2.17
N LEU A 87 1.65 -4.54 0.98
CA LEU A 87 1.01 -4.81 -0.30
C LEU A 87 1.90 -5.68 -1.21
N PRO A 88 1.30 -6.61 -1.99
CA PRO A 88 2.02 -7.37 -3.00
C PRO A 88 2.42 -6.48 -4.19
N VAL A 89 3.40 -6.96 -4.96
CA VAL A 89 3.96 -6.27 -6.14
C VAL A 89 3.84 -7.10 -7.43
N SER A 90 2.89 -8.03 -7.48
CA SER A 90 2.67 -8.98 -8.59
C SER A 90 1.43 -8.72 -9.44
N ASP A 91 0.70 -7.63 -9.18
CA ASP A 91 -0.48 -7.27 -9.97
C ASP A 91 -0.14 -7.05 -11.45
N ASP A 92 -0.80 -7.82 -12.32
CA ASP A 92 -0.61 -7.77 -13.77
C ASP A 92 -1.87 -7.32 -14.51
N GLY A 93 -2.77 -6.59 -13.81
CA GLY A 93 -4.05 -6.08 -14.33
C GLY A 93 -4.08 -4.63 -14.80
N GLY A 94 -5.03 -4.34 -15.69
CA GLY A 94 -5.37 -3.00 -16.18
C GLY A 94 -4.16 -2.16 -16.60
N SER A 95 -4.14 -0.89 -16.18
CA SER A 95 -3.03 0.03 -16.49
C SER A 95 -1.68 -0.40 -15.92
N THR A 96 -1.65 -1.25 -14.87
CA THR A 96 -0.40 -1.78 -14.32
C THR A 96 0.25 -2.73 -15.34
N ALA A 97 -0.54 -3.60 -15.96
CA ALA A 97 -0.10 -4.52 -17.00
C ALA A 97 0.62 -3.80 -18.15
N GLU A 98 0.03 -2.70 -18.61
CA GLU A 98 0.57 -1.92 -19.72
C GLU A 98 1.88 -1.20 -19.36
N ILE A 99 1.99 -0.67 -18.15
CA ILE A 99 3.24 -0.09 -17.63
C ILE A 99 4.32 -1.17 -17.54
N VAL A 100 4.02 -2.32 -16.96
CA VAL A 100 4.97 -3.42 -16.80
C VAL A 100 5.38 -4.00 -18.16
N ARG A 101 4.47 -4.03 -19.14
CA ARG A 101 4.78 -4.46 -20.50
C ARG A 101 5.83 -3.56 -21.15
N VAL A 102 5.61 -2.24 -21.13
CA VAL A 102 6.45 -1.28 -21.85
C VAL A 102 7.71 -0.87 -21.09
N LEU A 103 7.62 -0.71 -19.77
CA LEU A 103 8.72 -0.20 -18.93
C LEU A 103 9.33 -1.25 -17.99
N GLY A 104 8.76 -2.44 -17.90
CA GLY A 104 9.19 -3.46 -16.96
C GLY A 104 8.95 -3.09 -15.50
N GLY A 105 9.54 -3.90 -14.61
CA GLY A 105 9.53 -3.71 -13.17
C GLY A 105 8.27 -4.19 -12.45
N PRO A 106 8.16 -3.91 -11.14
CA PRO A 106 7.10 -4.42 -10.29
C PRO A 106 5.76 -3.75 -10.59
N ALA A 107 4.69 -4.41 -10.16
CA ALA A 107 3.36 -3.85 -10.15
C ALA A 107 3.25 -2.64 -9.21
N VAL A 108 2.58 -1.57 -9.65
CA VAL A 108 2.42 -0.32 -8.87
C VAL A 108 0.96 -0.05 -8.46
N GLY A 109 0.00 -0.77 -9.03
CA GLY A 109 -1.43 -0.43 -8.96
C GLY A 109 -2.01 -0.38 -7.55
N ASP A 110 -1.76 -1.45 -6.77
CA ASP A 110 -2.25 -1.59 -5.40
C ASP A 110 -1.56 -0.61 -4.43
N ILE A 111 -0.24 -0.44 -4.57
CA ILE A 111 0.53 0.54 -3.80
C ILE A 111 0.02 1.95 -4.06
N ARG A 112 -0.10 2.34 -5.33
CA ARG A 112 -0.68 3.64 -5.71
C ARG A 112 -2.11 3.80 -5.20
N SER A 113 -2.93 2.75 -5.25
CA SER A 113 -4.30 2.74 -4.72
C SER A 113 -4.33 3.06 -3.23
N ARG A 114 -3.44 2.41 -2.45
CA ARG A 114 -3.34 2.63 -1.01
C ARG A 114 -2.81 4.02 -0.68
N CYS A 115 -1.75 4.49 -1.35
CA CYS A 115 -1.23 5.84 -1.16
C CYS A 115 -2.30 6.89 -1.45
N LEU A 116 -3.05 6.73 -2.54
CA LEU A 116 -4.14 7.63 -2.87
C LEU A 116 -5.21 7.62 -1.78
N ARG A 117 -5.58 6.45 -1.25
CA ARG A 117 -6.64 6.33 -0.22
C ARG A 117 -6.24 6.99 1.11
N LEU A 118 -4.95 7.01 1.42
CA LEU A 118 -4.39 7.65 2.61
C LEU A 118 -4.10 9.14 2.41
N SER A 119 -4.32 9.68 1.21
CA SER A 119 -4.01 11.08 0.92
C SER A 119 -4.80 12.04 1.81
N ASP A 120 -4.23 13.20 2.12
CA ASP A 120 -4.98 14.25 2.79
C ASP A 120 -6.23 14.67 1.99
N GLU A 121 -7.28 15.02 2.70
CA GLU A 121 -8.54 15.53 2.17
C GLU A 121 -8.99 16.81 2.90
N SER A 122 -8.15 17.34 3.80
CA SER A 122 -8.49 18.47 4.67
C SER A 122 -8.45 19.82 3.95
N THR A 123 -7.68 19.92 2.85
CA THR A 123 -7.51 21.18 2.11
C THR A 123 -8.04 21.08 0.66
N PRO A 124 -8.49 22.20 0.06
CA PRO A 124 -8.86 22.24 -1.35
C PRO A 124 -7.74 21.81 -2.30
N GLU A 125 -6.48 22.10 -1.94
CA GLU A 125 -5.31 21.67 -2.72
C GLU A 125 -5.11 20.15 -2.62
N ALA A 126 -5.17 19.58 -1.42
CA ALA A 126 -5.06 18.12 -1.24
C ALA A 126 -6.14 17.37 -2.02
N LEU A 127 -7.38 17.84 -1.99
CA LEU A 127 -8.48 17.31 -2.81
C LEU A 127 -8.20 17.44 -4.32
N ALA A 128 -7.57 18.54 -4.76
CA ALA A 128 -7.20 18.72 -6.16
C ALA A 128 -6.08 17.77 -6.60
N VAL A 129 -5.06 17.57 -5.77
CA VAL A 129 -3.96 16.61 -6.00
C VAL A 129 -4.49 15.18 -6.01
N ARG A 130 -5.31 14.81 -5.03
CA ARG A 130 -5.99 13.51 -4.97
C ARG A 130 -6.82 13.25 -6.23
N ARG A 131 -7.61 14.25 -6.68
CA ARG A 131 -8.39 14.13 -7.92
C ARG A 131 -7.51 13.92 -9.15
N LEU A 132 -6.39 14.64 -9.26
CA LEU A 132 -5.44 14.49 -10.36
C LEU A 132 -4.80 13.08 -10.38
N LEU A 133 -4.24 12.62 -9.25
CA LEU A 133 -3.57 11.32 -9.15
C LEU A 133 -4.54 10.14 -9.17
N GLY A 134 -5.78 10.36 -8.74
CA GLY A 134 -6.88 9.41 -8.81
C GLY A 134 -7.54 9.30 -10.20
N HIS A 135 -7.23 10.22 -11.12
CA HIS A 135 -7.86 10.26 -12.43
C HIS A 135 -7.51 9.04 -13.28
N ARG A 136 -8.52 8.55 -14.02
CA ARG A 136 -8.38 7.51 -15.04
C ARG A 136 -8.77 8.09 -16.40
N LEU A 137 -7.93 7.84 -17.39
CA LEU A 137 -8.16 8.27 -18.76
C LEU A 137 -9.35 7.51 -19.39
N PRO A 138 -9.99 8.08 -20.43
CA PRO A 138 -11.05 7.43 -21.18
C PRO A 138 -10.65 6.04 -21.72
N LEU A 139 -11.65 5.21 -22.03
CA LEU A 139 -11.44 3.90 -22.66
C LEU A 139 -11.02 4.03 -24.13
N HIS A 140 -11.51 5.05 -24.83
CA HIS A 140 -11.25 5.23 -26.25
C HIS A 140 -9.80 5.69 -26.52
N PRO A 141 -8.98 4.92 -27.27
CA PRO A 141 -7.53 5.16 -27.37
C PRO A 141 -7.13 6.58 -27.82
N GLN A 142 -7.78 7.14 -28.84
CA GLN A 142 -7.45 8.49 -29.32
C GLN A 142 -7.79 9.57 -28.29
N GLN A 143 -8.89 9.40 -27.54
CA GLN A 143 -9.31 10.36 -26.51
C GLN A 143 -8.37 10.28 -25.32
N ALA A 144 -8.03 9.06 -24.87
CA ALA A 144 -7.08 8.83 -23.80
C ALA A 144 -5.71 9.45 -24.10
N LYS A 145 -5.21 9.25 -25.33
CA LYS A 145 -3.93 9.82 -25.77
C LYS A 145 -3.97 11.36 -25.82
N SER A 146 -5.05 11.94 -26.36
CA SER A 146 -5.22 13.40 -26.42
C SER A 146 -5.31 14.02 -25.03
N GLU A 147 -6.09 13.43 -24.13
CA GLU A 147 -6.25 13.91 -22.76
C GLU A 147 -4.93 13.78 -21.97
N TRP A 148 -4.21 12.67 -22.15
CA TRP A 148 -2.88 12.50 -21.58
C TRP A 148 -1.91 13.62 -21.99
N TYR A 149 -1.84 13.98 -23.27
CA TYR A 149 -0.96 15.07 -23.73
C TYR A 149 -1.33 16.41 -23.10
N ASN A 150 -2.62 16.76 -23.05
CA ASN A 150 -3.10 17.97 -22.38
C ASN A 150 -2.70 18.00 -20.89
N ILE A 151 -2.69 16.84 -20.21
CA ILE A 151 -2.27 16.72 -18.82
C ILE A 151 -0.76 16.96 -18.69
N VAL A 152 0.06 16.31 -19.51
CA VAL A 152 1.53 16.45 -19.49
C VAL A 152 1.96 17.89 -19.83
N GLU A 153 1.32 18.52 -20.81
CA GLU A 153 1.56 19.91 -21.21
C GLU A 153 1.12 20.93 -20.15
N GLY A 154 0.29 20.50 -19.19
CA GLY A 154 -0.15 21.34 -18.07
C GLY A 154 -1.39 22.17 -18.37
N GLU A 155 -2.07 21.90 -19.49
CA GLU A 155 -3.23 22.66 -19.98
C GLU A 155 -4.56 22.06 -19.51
N HIS A 156 -4.56 20.79 -19.08
CA HIS A 156 -5.77 20.10 -18.64
C HIS A 156 -6.39 20.69 -17.36
N SER A 157 -7.72 20.69 -17.31
CA SER A 157 -8.51 21.24 -16.19
C SER A 157 -8.23 20.58 -14.83
N LEU A 158 -7.70 19.35 -14.82
CA LEU A 158 -7.31 18.65 -13.58
C LEU A 158 -6.29 19.42 -12.75
N TRP A 159 -5.46 20.27 -13.38
CA TRP A 159 -4.48 21.11 -12.68
C TRP A 159 -5.11 22.29 -11.91
N LYS A 160 -6.42 22.53 -12.04
CA LYS A 160 -7.14 23.56 -11.30
C LYS A 160 -7.14 23.25 -9.81
N GLY A 161 -6.61 24.18 -9.00
CA GLY A 161 -6.49 24.03 -7.54
C GLY A 161 -5.18 23.38 -7.08
N VAL A 162 -4.33 22.92 -8.01
CA VAL A 162 -2.97 22.43 -7.71
C VAL A 162 -1.99 23.60 -7.83
N SER A 163 -1.28 23.94 -6.75
CA SER A 163 -0.32 25.04 -6.75
C SER A 163 0.86 24.79 -7.68
N LYS A 164 1.64 25.84 -7.95
CA LYS A 164 2.81 25.79 -8.82
C LYS A 164 3.86 24.76 -8.35
N PRO A 165 4.27 24.71 -7.06
CA PRO A 165 5.23 23.70 -6.59
C PRO A 165 4.75 22.26 -6.84
N TYR A 166 3.51 21.94 -6.44
CA TYR A 166 2.93 20.61 -6.69
C TYR A 166 2.86 20.28 -8.18
N ARG A 167 2.44 21.25 -9.00
CA ARG A 167 2.37 21.09 -10.45
C ARG A 167 3.73 20.79 -11.05
N GLU A 168 4.77 21.53 -10.67
CA GLU A 168 6.13 21.31 -11.18
C GLU A 168 6.69 19.95 -10.74
N THR A 169 6.47 19.56 -9.48
CA THR A 169 6.87 18.24 -8.97
C THR A 169 6.18 17.09 -9.70
N ILE A 170 4.84 17.10 -9.77
CA ILE A 170 4.08 16.00 -10.38
C ILE A 170 4.39 15.92 -11.88
N ARG A 171 4.39 17.05 -12.59
CA ARG A 171 4.65 17.08 -14.03
C ARG A 171 6.04 16.59 -14.40
N ALA A 172 7.07 16.87 -13.59
CA ALA A 172 8.42 16.38 -13.88
C ALA A 172 8.45 14.86 -14.08
N PHE A 173 7.75 14.10 -13.22
CA PHE A 173 7.71 12.64 -13.32
C PHE A 173 6.72 12.13 -14.37
N LEU A 174 5.62 12.85 -14.65
CA LEU A 174 4.75 12.53 -15.79
C LEU A 174 5.48 12.73 -17.13
N SER A 175 6.25 13.80 -17.27
CA SER A 175 7.10 14.06 -18.45
C SER A 175 8.24 13.04 -18.54
N TYR A 176 8.84 12.64 -17.42
CA TYR A 176 9.85 11.59 -17.42
C TYR A 176 9.26 10.25 -17.90
N PHE A 177 8.09 9.85 -17.37
CA PHE A 177 7.36 8.67 -17.83
C PHE A 177 7.09 8.73 -19.34
N GLN A 178 6.58 9.86 -19.85
CA GLN A 178 6.35 10.08 -21.28
C GLN A 178 7.62 9.89 -22.12
N ASN A 179 8.76 10.40 -21.65
CA ASN A 179 10.02 10.25 -22.37
C ASN A 179 10.51 8.79 -22.37
N GLU A 180 10.34 8.08 -21.25
CA GLU A 180 10.74 6.67 -21.14
C GLU A 180 9.94 5.75 -22.06
N ILE A 181 8.62 5.95 -22.17
CA ILE A 181 7.80 5.15 -23.11
C ILE A 181 8.17 5.45 -24.56
N LEU A 182 8.50 6.70 -24.91
CA LEU A 182 8.88 7.07 -26.29
C LEU A 182 10.24 6.51 -26.71
N ARG A 183 11.11 6.18 -25.76
CA ARG A 183 12.42 5.55 -26.03
C ARG A 183 12.32 4.07 -26.38
N ARG A 184 11.14 3.44 -26.27
CA ARG A 184 10.93 2.02 -26.58
C ARG A 184 10.54 1.87 -28.07
N PRO A 185 11.46 1.44 -28.94
CA PRO A 185 11.27 1.53 -30.40
C PRO A 185 10.19 0.60 -30.96
N ASN A 186 9.89 -0.51 -30.26
CA ASN A 186 9.01 -1.57 -30.76
C ASN A 186 7.72 -1.73 -29.93
N GLU A 187 7.45 -0.82 -28.99
CA GLU A 187 6.30 -0.94 -28.10
C GLU A 187 5.48 0.35 -28.08
N LEU A 188 4.30 0.32 -28.70
CA LEU A 188 3.33 1.40 -28.57
C LEU A 188 2.67 1.33 -27.19
N PHE A 189 2.60 2.47 -26.49
CA PHE A 189 1.92 2.56 -25.20
C PHE A 189 0.42 2.86 -25.39
N CYS A 190 -0.43 2.09 -24.72
CA CYS A 190 -1.88 2.25 -24.69
C CYS A 190 -2.31 3.05 -23.44
N PHE A 191 -2.87 4.23 -23.65
CA PHE A 191 -3.32 5.10 -22.56
C PHE A 191 -4.74 4.78 -22.07
N SER A 192 -5.48 3.91 -22.74
CA SER A 192 -6.87 3.60 -22.43
C SER A 192 -7.04 3.14 -20.98
N ASN A 193 -7.97 3.76 -20.25
CA ASN A 193 -8.22 3.48 -18.82
C ASN A 193 -6.97 3.62 -17.92
N GLY A 194 -5.95 4.34 -18.40
CA GLY A 194 -4.70 4.60 -17.71
C GLY A 194 -4.90 5.45 -16.47
N SER A 195 -4.30 5.08 -15.34
CA SER A 195 -4.32 5.91 -14.13
C SER A 195 -3.18 6.92 -14.15
N ILE A 196 -3.50 8.20 -14.01
CA ILE A 196 -2.49 9.28 -13.93
C ILE A 196 -1.56 9.05 -12.74
N GLY A 197 -2.08 8.62 -11.59
CA GLY A 197 -1.27 8.24 -10.44
C GLY A 197 -0.31 7.08 -10.75
N ASN A 198 -0.71 6.09 -11.56
CA ASN A 198 0.20 5.00 -11.94
C ASN A 198 1.31 5.52 -12.85
N PHE A 199 1.03 6.43 -13.77
CA PHE A 199 2.03 7.02 -14.66
C PHE A 199 3.02 7.90 -13.88
N PHE A 200 2.52 8.72 -12.95
CA PHE A 200 3.35 9.49 -12.03
C PHE A 200 4.26 8.57 -11.20
N PHE A 201 3.67 7.53 -10.61
CA PHE A 201 4.39 6.55 -9.80
C PHE A 201 5.46 5.82 -10.61
N ALA A 202 5.12 5.32 -11.80
CA ALA A 202 6.04 4.64 -12.68
C ALA A 202 7.18 5.56 -13.15
N GLY A 203 6.87 6.82 -13.49
CA GLY A 203 7.88 7.83 -13.81
C GLY A 203 8.87 8.04 -12.67
N ALA A 204 8.37 8.19 -11.42
CA ALA A 204 9.21 8.30 -10.24
C ALA A 204 10.06 7.06 -9.99
N ARG A 205 9.48 5.86 -10.08
CA ARG A 205 10.20 4.60 -9.90
C ARG A 205 11.36 4.45 -10.89
N VAL A 206 11.11 4.68 -12.18
CA VAL A 206 12.14 4.55 -13.21
C VAL A 206 13.20 5.64 -13.05
N PHE A 207 12.82 6.85 -12.63
CA PHE A 207 13.77 7.92 -12.35
C PHE A 207 14.70 7.57 -11.18
N PHE A 208 14.14 7.11 -10.05
CA PHE A 208 14.92 6.79 -8.85
C PHE A 208 15.62 5.43 -8.93
N GLN A 209 15.20 4.54 -9.83
CA GLN A 209 15.59 3.13 -9.83
C GLN A 209 15.34 2.50 -8.44
N SER A 210 14.23 2.87 -7.81
CA SER A 210 13.86 2.41 -6.47
C SER A 210 12.35 2.51 -6.29
N LEU A 211 11.72 1.38 -5.95
CA LEU A 211 10.32 1.31 -5.61
C LEU A 211 10.02 2.11 -4.33
N ASP A 212 10.80 1.89 -3.26
CA ASP A 212 10.60 2.57 -1.97
C ASP A 212 10.77 4.10 -2.08
N ALA A 213 11.73 4.60 -2.87
CA ALA A 213 11.87 6.04 -3.10
C ALA A 213 10.66 6.63 -3.84
N ALA A 214 10.09 5.91 -4.80
CA ALA A 214 8.87 6.33 -5.50
C ALA A 214 7.66 6.35 -4.56
N ILE A 215 7.52 5.36 -3.67
CA ILE A 215 6.49 5.35 -2.63
C ILE A 215 6.64 6.54 -1.71
N PHE A 216 7.85 6.82 -1.25
CA PHE A 216 8.13 7.96 -0.38
C PHE A 216 7.74 9.28 -1.05
N LEU A 217 8.12 9.49 -2.32
CA LEU A 217 7.72 10.67 -3.07
C LEU A 217 6.19 10.76 -3.19
N PHE A 218 5.52 9.68 -3.57
CA PHE A 218 4.05 9.66 -3.69
C PHE A 218 3.39 10.01 -2.36
N SER A 219 3.93 9.50 -1.26
CA SER A 219 3.43 9.75 0.09
C SER A 219 3.57 11.22 0.48
N ARG A 220 4.67 11.88 0.10
CA ARG A 220 4.86 13.32 0.34
C ARG A 220 3.98 14.18 -0.55
N VAL A 221 3.80 13.82 -1.82
CA VAL A 221 2.90 14.52 -2.74
C VAL A 221 1.42 14.32 -2.36
N SER A 222 1.08 13.22 -1.73
CA SER A 222 -0.30 12.96 -1.29
C SER A 222 -0.57 13.41 0.15
N ASP A 223 0.43 13.99 0.81
CA ASP A 223 0.39 14.38 2.23
C ASP A 223 -0.14 13.27 3.16
N ILE A 224 0.37 12.06 2.96
CA ILE A 224 0.03 10.90 3.81
C ILE A 224 0.57 11.14 5.23
N PRO A 225 -0.22 10.85 6.29
CA PRO A 225 0.22 10.96 7.69
C PRO A 225 1.58 10.32 7.93
N SER A 226 2.47 10.99 8.67
CA SER A 226 3.85 10.55 8.89
C SER A 226 3.98 9.18 9.52
N GLU A 227 3.01 8.76 10.33
CA GLU A 227 2.98 7.48 11.02
C GLU A 227 2.39 6.35 10.16
N SER A 228 1.73 6.68 9.05
CA SER A 228 1.18 5.71 8.11
C SER A 228 2.21 5.34 7.06
N GLN A 229 2.47 4.05 6.92
CA GLN A 229 3.45 3.52 5.98
C GLN A 229 2.74 2.67 4.92
N VAL A 230 3.14 2.85 3.66
CA VAL A 230 2.77 1.94 2.57
C VAL A 230 4.03 1.18 2.19
N LEU A 231 4.05 -0.12 2.42
CA LEU A 231 5.23 -0.95 2.27
C LEU A 231 5.01 -1.99 1.17
N PRO A 232 5.88 -2.05 0.15
CA PRO A 232 5.88 -3.17 -0.76
C PRO A 232 6.45 -4.37 -0.02
N VAL A 233 5.78 -5.52 -0.10
CA VAL A 233 6.26 -6.72 0.60
C VAL A 233 7.62 -7.20 0.08
N ILE A 234 7.94 -6.87 -1.17
CA ILE A 234 9.25 -7.09 -1.80
C ILE A 234 9.72 -5.76 -2.38
N SER A 235 10.89 -5.29 -1.96
CA SER A 235 11.57 -4.16 -2.59
C SER A 235 12.36 -4.66 -3.80
N THR A 236 11.83 -4.44 -5.00
CA THR A 236 12.50 -4.82 -6.26
C THR A 236 12.25 -3.77 -7.34
N ASN A 237 13.14 -3.72 -8.34
CA ASN A 237 12.91 -3.02 -9.60
C ASN A 237 12.54 -3.97 -10.74
N ASP A 238 12.52 -5.27 -10.49
CA ASP A 238 12.27 -6.31 -11.47
C ASP A 238 10.80 -6.72 -11.48
N ARG A 239 10.38 -7.33 -12.59
CA ARG A 239 9.04 -7.89 -12.72
C ARG A 239 8.98 -9.19 -11.92
N LEU A 240 7.94 -9.32 -11.10
CA LEU A 240 7.60 -10.56 -10.41
C LEU A 240 6.25 -11.06 -10.91
N THR A 241 6.19 -12.35 -11.26
CA THR A 241 4.95 -13.00 -11.70
C THR A 241 4.44 -13.90 -10.58
N LEU A 242 3.15 -13.83 -10.28
CA LEU A 242 2.51 -14.76 -9.36
C LEU A 242 2.07 -16.02 -10.12
N GLY A 243 2.35 -17.20 -9.55
CA GLY A 243 1.79 -18.47 -10.00
C GLY A 243 0.98 -19.13 -8.88
N CYS A 244 0.05 -20.00 -9.26
CA CYS A 244 -0.60 -20.91 -8.33
C CYS A 244 -0.58 -22.34 -8.84
N GLU A 245 -0.53 -23.29 -7.93
CA GLU A 245 -0.75 -24.72 -8.19
C GLU A 245 -2.13 -25.09 -7.64
N LEU A 246 -2.96 -25.77 -8.43
CA LEU A 246 -4.26 -26.28 -8.02
C LEU A 246 -4.12 -27.68 -7.39
N GLY A 247 -5.16 -28.16 -6.72
CA GLY A 247 -5.18 -29.47 -6.08
C GLY A 247 -5.00 -30.65 -7.04
N ASP A 248 -5.28 -30.48 -8.33
CA ASP A 248 -5.05 -31.47 -9.38
C ASP A 248 -3.66 -31.41 -10.02
N GLY A 249 -2.79 -30.49 -9.56
CA GLY A 249 -1.45 -30.26 -10.08
C GLY A 249 -1.37 -29.25 -11.23
N THR A 250 -2.49 -28.70 -11.70
CA THR A 250 -2.50 -27.64 -12.73
C THR A 250 -1.81 -26.38 -12.20
N VAL A 251 -0.96 -25.75 -13.03
CA VAL A 251 -0.32 -24.47 -12.70
C VAL A 251 -0.92 -23.35 -13.53
N ILE A 252 -1.44 -22.32 -12.86
CA ILE A 252 -1.92 -21.07 -13.46
C ILE A 252 -0.88 -19.97 -13.22
N ARG A 253 -0.63 -19.14 -14.23
CA ARG A 253 0.39 -18.10 -14.20
C ARG A 253 -0.24 -16.73 -14.45
N GLY A 254 0.16 -15.75 -13.67
CA GLY A 254 -0.36 -14.39 -13.72
C GLY A 254 -1.49 -14.19 -12.72
N GLN A 255 -1.48 -13.05 -12.04
CA GLN A 255 -2.44 -12.75 -10.99
C GLN A 255 -3.87 -12.65 -11.54
N ASN A 256 -4.03 -12.00 -12.70
CA ASN A 256 -5.32 -11.92 -13.39
C ASN A 256 -5.83 -13.28 -13.82
N GLU A 257 -4.98 -14.15 -14.38
CA GLU A 257 -5.42 -15.47 -14.83
C GLU A 257 -5.91 -16.35 -13.67
N ILE A 258 -5.38 -16.13 -12.47
CA ILE A 258 -5.84 -16.79 -11.24
C ILE A 258 -7.19 -16.21 -10.81
N SER A 259 -7.29 -14.87 -10.71
CA SER A 259 -8.40 -14.20 -10.02
C SER A 259 -9.54 -13.76 -10.94
N HIS A 260 -9.22 -13.16 -12.08
CA HIS A 260 -10.16 -12.56 -13.03
C HIS A 260 -9.53 -12.39 -14.43
N PRO A 261 -9.57 -13.40 -15.31
CA PRO A 261 -8.97 -13.35 -16.63
C PRO A 261 -9.76 -12.36 -17.50
N THR A 262 -9.06 -11.40 -18.09
CA THR A 262 -9.69 -10.26 -18.78
C THR A 262 -9.86 -10.47 -20.28
N ASN A 263 -9.43 -11.60 -20.85
CA ASN A 263 -9.37 -11.87 -22.29
C ASN A 263 -8.70 -10.72 -23.10
N GLY A 264 -7.81 -9.94 -22.47
CA GLY A 264 -7.17 -8.77 -23.08
C GLY A 264 -8.00 -7.47 -23.07
N SER A 265 -9.14 -7.44 -22.37
CA SER A 265 -9.96 -6.24 -22.21
C SER A 265 -9.34 -5.24 -21.23
N MET A 266 -9.42 -3.94 -21.58
CA MET A 266 -9.02 -2.80 -20.73
C MET A 266 -10.18 -2.25 -19.90
N GLU A 267 -11.37 -2.85 -20.00
CA GLU A 267 -12.52 -2.49 -19.18
C GLU A 267 -12.24 -2.68 -17.69
N PRO A 268 -12.87 -1.87 -16.81
CA PRO A 268 -12.79 -2.10 -15.36
C PRO A 268 -13.21 -3.53 -15.03
N VAL A 269 -12.31 -4.29 -14.40
CA VAL A 269 -12.60 -5.67 -14.04
C VAL A 269 -13.65 -5.69 -12.95
N LYS A 270 -14.78 -6.33 -13.27
CA LYS A 270 -15.76 -6.76 -12.29
C LYS A 270 -15.29 -8.06 -11.67
N LYS A 271 -14.80 -8.01 -10.42
CA LYS A 271 -14.52 -9.21 -9.60
C LYS A 271 -15.82 -9.88 -9.08
N GLU A 272 -16.93 -9.69 -9.81
CA GLU A 272 -18.29 -10.12 -9.45
C GLU A 272 -18.44 -11.64 -9.59
N ARG A 273 -19.35 -12.22 -8.79
CA ARG A 273 -19.79 -13.63 -8.78
C ARG A 273 -20.21 -14.24 -10.12
N SER A 274 -20.42 -13.44 -11.18
CA SER A 274 -21.16 -13.87 -12.38
C SER A 274 -20.34 -13.91 -13.68
N ALA A 275 -19.18 -13.27 -13.76
CA ALA A 275 -18.51 -13.09 -15.05
C ALA A 275 -17.51 -14.21 -15.38
N VAL A 276 -16.92 -14.83 -14.35
CA VAL A 276 -15.83 -15.80 -14.53
C VAL A 276 -16.14 -17.07 -13.74
N PRO A 277 -16.05 -18.27 -14.35
CA PRO A 277 -16.27 -19.52 -13.65
C PRO A 277 -15.24 -19.76 -12.56
N ALA A 278 -15.66 -20.48 -11.51
CA ALA A 278 -14.78 -20.99 -10.47
C ALA A 278 -13.62 -21.79 -11.06
N LEU A 279 -12.51 -21.85 -10.34
CA LEU A 279 -11.38 -22.70 -10.72
C LEU A 279 -11.79 -24.18 -10.70
N PRO A 280 -11.24 -25.01 -11.60
CA PRO A 280 -11.61 -26.43 -11.70
C PRO A 280 -11.25 -27.25 -10.46
N SER A 281 -10.30 -26.77 -9.65
CA SER A 281 -9.89 -27.34 -8.38
C SER A 281 -9.42 -26.22 -7.45
N ARG A 282 -9.42 -26.48 -6.14
CA ARG A 282 -8.97 -25.52 -5.12
C ARG A 282 -7.50 -25.17 -5.34
N ILE A 283 -7.14 -23.92 -5.08
CA ILE A 283 -5.73 -23.52 -5.05
C ILE A 283 -5.06 -24.25 -3.88
N LYS A 284 -3.99 -24.97 -4.18
CA LYS A 284 -3.15 -25.68 -3.20
C LYS A 284 -2.09 -24.73 -2.62
N ARG A 285 -1.45 -23.91 -3.46
CA ARG A 285 -0.46 -22.90 -3.04
C ARG A 285 -0.27 -21.81 -4.08
N VAL A 286 0.32 -20.69 -3.66
CA VAL A 286 0.86 -19.64 -4.54
C VAL A 286 2.36 -19.50 -4.36
N PHE A 287 3.04 -18.99 -5.39
CA PHE A 287 4.48 -18.79 -5.40
C PHE A 287 4.89 -17.74 -6.43
N TYR A 288 6.07 -17.15 -6.24
CA TYR A 288 6.63 -16.20 -7.21
C TYR A 288 7.39 -16.94 -8.30
N MET A 289 7.36 -16.40 -9.51
CA MET A 289 8.06 -16.90 -10.69
C MET A 289 8.91 -15.80 -11.30
N SER A 290 10.14 -16.13 -11.72
CA SER A 290 10.98 -15.21 -12.50
C SER A 290 10.57 -15.20 -13.96
N SER A 291 10.62 -14.01 -14.57
CA SER A 291 10.45 -13.79 -16.01
C SER A 291 11.75 -13.83 -16.82
N GLU A 292 12.91 -14.05 -16.17
CA GLU A 292 14.21 -14.10 -16.85
C GLU A 292 14.59 -15.51 -17.32
N GLY A 293 15.07 -15.61 -18.56
CA GLY A 293 15.58 -16.85 -19.16
C GLY A 293 14.86 -17.27 -20.43
N SER A 294 15.60 -17.84 -21.38
CA SER A 294 15.14 -18.12 -22.73
C SER A 294 14.29 -19.38 -22.90
N ASN A 295 13.81 -20.02 -21.83
CA ASN A 295 12.69 -21.00 -21.80
C ASN A 295 12.60 -21.67 -20.41
N LEU A 296 11.49 -21.39 -19.69
CA LEU A 296 10.96 -21.97 -18.43
C LEU A 296 10.99 -20.97 -17.24
N LEU A 297 9.86 -20.28 -17.06
CA LEU A 297 9.50 -19.62 -15.80
C LEU A 297 9.59 -20.66 -14.68
N HIS A 298 10.51 -20.48 -13.73
CA HIS A 298 10.67 -21.33 -12.56
C HIS A 298 10.32 -20.56 -11.29
N GLU A 299 9.96 -21.30 -10.25
CA GLU A 299 9.68 -20.74 -8.93
C GLU A 299 10.93 -20.03 -8.38
N VAL A 300 10.73 -18.84 -7.83
CA VAL A 300 11.76 -18.02 -7.22
C VAL A 300 11.38 -17.62 -5.80
N PHE A 301 12.39 -17.29 -5.00
CA PHE A 301 12.26 -16.98 -3.58
C PHE A 301 12.75 -15.55 -3.32
N PRO A 302 11.97 -14.52 -3.71
CA PRO A 302 12.37 -13.15 -3.45
C PRO A 302 12.49 -12.89 -1.95
N THR A 303 13.39 -11.99 -1.58
CA THR A 303 13.58 -11.59 -0.17
C THR A 303 12.50 -10.59 0.22
N ALA A 304 11.89 -10.79 1.40
CA ALA A 304 10.94 -9.82 1.96
C ALA A 304 11.63 -8.48 2.24
N ASN A 305 10.90 -7.38 2.09
CA ASN A 305 11.38 -6.05 2.45
C ASN A 305 11.69 -5.99 3.95
N SER A 306 12.92 -5.61 4.32
CA SER A 306 13.33 -5.56 5.73
C SER A 306 12.46 -4.63 6.56
N ALA A 307 11.96 -3.53 5.98
CA ALA A 307 11.04 -2.62 6.67
C ALA A 307 9.74 -3.33 7.09
N VAL A 308 9.26 -4.31 6.32
CA VAL A 308 8.08 -5.12 6.69
C VAL A 308 8.41 -6.03 7.87
N LEU A 309 9.58 -6.66 7.86
CA LEU A 309 10.03 -7.51 8.97
C LEU A 309 10.22 -6.70 10.26
N ASP A 310 10.77 -5.49 10.16
CA ASP A 310 10.93 -4.58 11.29
C ASP A 310 9.57 -4.17 11.88
N GLN A 311 8.60 -3.82 11.03
CA GLN A 311 7.25 -3.50 11.49
C GLN A 311 6.57 -4.71 12.13
N LEU A 312 6.65 -5.90 11.54
CA LEU A 312 6.07 -7.13 12.12
C LEU A 312 6.56 -7.40 13.55
N ASN A 313 7.83 -7.11 13.83
CA ASN A 313 8.41 -7.27 15.16
C ASN A 313 7.88 -6.25 16.19
N ALA A 314 7.42 -5.08 15.73
CA ALA A 314 7.11 -3.93 16.57
C ALA A 314 5.62 -3.64 16.74
N VAL A 315 4.74 -4.15 15.86
CA VAL A 315 3.31 -3.79 15.90
C VAL A 315 2.53 -4.44 17.03
N ASP A 316 1.52 -3.72 17.51
CA ASP A 316 0.59 -4.17 18.55
C ASP A 316 -0.50 -5.11 18.02
N CYS A 317 -0.72 -5.17 16.71
CA CYS A 317 -1.68 -6.08 16.07
C CYS A 317 -1.34 -6.33 14.60
N ILE A 318 -1.58 -7.57 14.16
CA ILE A 318 -1.44 -8.00 12.76
C ILE A 318 -2.83 -8.29 12.20
N ILE A 319 -3.13 -7.71 11.03
CA ILE A 319 -4.43 -7.86 10.37
C ILE A 319 -4.21 -8.47 8.98
N TYR A 320 -4.92 -9.55 8.69
CA TYR A 320 -5.12 -10.08 7.34
C TYR A 320 -6.42 -9.50 6.82
N ALA A 321 -6.32 -8.48 5.96
CA ALA A 321 -7.49 -7.75 5.49
C ALA A 321 -8.37 -8.58 4.53
N MET A 322 -9.61 -8.13 4.34
CA MET A 322 -10.48 -8.72 3.33
C MET A 322 -10.02 -8.39 1.91
N GLY A 323 -10.29 -9.31 0.98
CA GLY A 323 -9.85 -9.27 -0.40
C GLY A 323 -9.51 -10.67 -0.91
N SER A 324 -9.01 -10.73 -2.14
CA SER A 324 -8.65 -11.99 -2.78
C SER A 324 -7.57 -12.73 -1.98
N LEU A 325 -7.90 -13.92 -1.48
CA LEU A 325 -7.05 -14.64 -0.53
C LEU A 325 -5.69 -14.98 -1.13
N PHE A 326 -5.69 -15.60 -2.31
CA PHE A 326 -4.48 -16.15 -2.93
C PHE A 326 -3.74 -15.13 -3.78
N THR A 327 -4.43 -14.10 -4.29
CA THR A 327 -3.81 -13.07 -5.14
C THR A 327 -3.51 -11.74 -4.45
N SER A 328 -4.05 -11.48 -3.26
CA SER A 328 -3.75 -10.25 -2.49
C SER A 328 -3.05 -10.53 -1.17
N ILE A 329 -3.52 -11.50 -0.39
CA ILE A 329 -3.00 -11.74 0.96
C ILE A 329 -1.82 -12.71 0.93
N CYS A 330 -2.04 -13.95 0.48
CA CYS A 330 -1.03 -15.02 0.47
C CYS A 330 0.29 -14.66 -0.23
N PRO A 331 0.35 -13.86 -1.33
CA PRO A 331 1.63 -13.51 -1.95
C PRO A 331 2.59 -12.82 -0.98
N SER A 332 2.06 -12.05 -0.03
CA SER A 332 2.87 -11.42 1.01
C SER A 332 3.35 -12.40 2.08
N LEU A 333 2.60 -13.49 2.29
CA LEU A 333 2.79 -14.41 3.41
C LEU A 333 3.74 -15.56 3.10
N VAL A 334 3.90 -15.92 1.82
CA VAL A 334 4.77 -17.03 1.38
C VAL A 334 6.28 -16.73 1.50
N LEU A 335 6.65 -15.49 1.86
CA LEU A 335 8.05 -15.07 1.94
C LEU A 335 8.73 -15.56 3.22
N LEU A 336 10.03 -15.83 3.12
CA LEU A 336 10.85 -16.21 4.27
C LEU A 336 10.90 -15.07 5.30
N GLY A 337 10.85 -15.43 6.58
CA GLY A 337 10.86 -14.50 7.69
C GLY A 337 9.46 -14.05 8.14
N ILE A 338 8.47 -14.05 7.25
CA ILE A 338 7.12 -13.57 7.59
C ILE A 338 6.43 -14.54 8.57
N GLY A 339 6.34 -15.82 8.24
CA GLY A 339 5.75 -16.84 9.13
C GLY A 339 6.52 -17.00 10.44
N GLU A 340 7.85 -16.98 10.38
CA GLU A 340 8.72 -17.05 11.54
C GLU A 340 8.41 -15.92 12.54
N ILE A 341 8.39 -14.67 12.08
CA ILE A 341 8.12 -13.53 12.96
C ILE A 341 6.68 -13.61 13.47
N ILE A 342 5.69 -13.76 12.60
CA ILE A 342 4.27 -13.74 13.02
C ILE A 342 3.99 -14.80 14.09
N SER A 343 4.44 -16.04 13.90
CA SER A 343 4.21 -17.12 14.88
C SER A 343 4.87 -16.87 16.25
N SER A 344 5.94 -16.08 16.29
CA SER A 344 6.63 -15.70 17.53
C SER A 344 5.96 -14.54 18.29
N ARG A 345 5.07 -13.78 17.63
CA ARG A 345 4.40 -12.63 18.24
C ARG A 345 3.27 -13.09 19.16
N SER A 346 3.12 -12.45 20.32
CA SER A 346 1.99 -12.66 21.25
C SER A 346 0.80 -11.73 20.98
N CYS A 347 0.94 -10.78 20.05
CA CYS A 347 -0.10 -9.81 19.75
C CYS A 347 -1.32 -10.44 19.05
N PRO A 348 -2.46 -9.72 18.99
CA PRO A 348 -3.62 -10.15 18.22
C PRO A 348 -3.29 -10.31 16.74
N LYS A 349 -3.84 -11.37 16.15
CA LYS A 349 -3.65 -11.73 14.74
C LYS A 349 -5.02 -11.99 14.16
N VAL A 350 -5.53 -11.00 13.45
CA VAL A 350 -6.95 -10.86 13.12
C VAL A 350 -7.15 -11.11 11.64
N LEU A 351 -7.98 -12.10 11.29
CA LEU A 351 -8.45 -12.30 9.94
C LEU A 351 -9.77 -11.56 9.75
N LEU A 352 -9.85 -10.71 8.73
CA LEU A 352 -11.09 -10.12 8.25
C LEU A 352 -11.66 -11.02 7.15
N LEU A 353 -12.70 -11.79 7.47
CA LEU A 353 -13.27 -12.76 6.52
C LEU A 353 -13.98 -12.02 5.37
N ASN A 354 -13.83 -12.52 4.15
CA ASN A 354 -14.59 -12.02 3.02
C ASN A 354 -16.10 -12.26 3.25
N GLY A 355 -16.94 -11.30 2.87
CA GLY A 355 -18.40 -11.46 2.97
C GLY A 355 -19.02 -12.20 1.80
N SER A 356 -18.33 -12.29 0.67
CA SER A 356 -18.78 -13.00 -0.52
C SER A 356 -17.73 -13.96 -1.07
N GLU A 357 -18.20 -15.02 -1.70
CA GLU A 357 -17.35 -15.96 -2.44
C GLU A 357 -16.78 -15.31 -3.71
N ASP A 358 -15.54 -15.68 -4.04
CA ASP A 358 -14.91 -15.35 -5.31
C ASP A 358 -14.40 -16.60 -6.05
N ARG A 359 -13.81 -16.39 -7.22
CA ARG A 359 -13.27 -17.45 -8.07
C ARG A 359 -12.19 -18.29 -7.37
N GLU A 360 -11.40 -17.69 -6.50
CA GLU A 360 -10.24 -18.32 -5.84
C GLU A 360 -10.68 -19.23 -4.69
N THR A 361 -11.78 -18.88 -4.04
CA THR A 361 -12.21 -19.45 -2.75
C THR A 361 -13.58 -20.14 -2.82
N SER A 362 -14.04 -20.53 -4.01
CA SER A 362 -15.33 -21.22 -4.18
C SER A 362 -15.43 -22.48 -3.29
N GLY A 363 -16.48 -22.55 -2.47
CA GLY A 363 -16.70 -23.64 -1.51
C GLY A 363 -15.78 -23.62 -0.29
N PHE A 364 -15.05 -22.53 -0.04
CA PHE A 364 -14.28 -22.37 1.21
C PHE A 364 -15.23 -22.05 2.37
N SER A 365 -15.00 -22.69 3.50
CA SER A 365 -15.49 -22.24 4.81
C SER A 365 -14.48 -21.32 5.48
N ALA A 366 -14.86 -20.68 6.59
CA ALA A 366 -13.96 -19.84 7.37
C ALA A 366 -12.68 -20.58 7.81
N SER A 367 -12.79 -21.85 8.21
CA SER A 367 -11.61 -22.66 8.55
C SER A 367 -10.68 -22.93 7.36
N CYS A 368 -11.22 -22.96 6.12
CA CYS A 368 -10.41 -23.09 4.91
C CYS A 368 -9.54 -21.84 4.68
N PHE A 369 -10.05 -20.64 4.97
CA PHE A 369 -9.25 -19.40 4.91
C PHE A 369 -8.10 -19.45 5.93
N ALA A 370 -8.39 -19.87 7.16
CA ALA A 370 -7.38 -20.01 8.20
C ALA A 370 -6.30 -21.03 7.82
N THR A 371 -6.69 -22.17 7.25
CA THR A 371 -5.75 -23.17 6.71
C THR A 371 -4.90 -22.59 5.59
N ALA A 372 -5.48 -21.92 4.61
CA ALA A 372 -4.74 -21.37 3.48
C ALA A 372 -3.70 -20.31 3.90
N ILE A 373 -4.03 -19.43 4.85
CA ILE A 373 -3.08 -18.47 5.43
C ILE A 373 -1.97 -19.22 6.18
N THR A 374 -2.32 -20.24 6.96
CA THR A 374 -1.37 -21.07 7.69
C THR A 374 -0.42 -21.79 6.75
N ASP A 375 -0.92 -22.38 5.67
CA ASP A 375 -0.13 -23.10 4.68
C ASP A 375 0.79 -22.16 3.89
N ALA A 376 0.34 -20.93 3.59
CA ALA A 376 1.16 -19.91 2.98
C ALA A 376 2.33 -19.50 3.89
N LEU A 377 2.04 -19.20 5.17
CA LEU A 377 3.05 -18.82 6.16
C LEU A 377 4.01 -19.96 6.49
N ASN A 378 3.49 -21.19 6.57
CA ASN A 378 4.29 -22.40 6.76
C ASN A 378 5.04 -22.82 5.51
N ARG A 379 4.69 -22.29 4.33
CA ARG A 379 5.17 -22.79 3.03
C ARG A 379 5.05 -24.31 2.96
N ALA A 380 3.87 -24.83 3.30
CA ALA A 380 3.62 -26.25 3.56
C ALA A 380 3.89 -27.18 2.37
N TYR A 381 3.83 -26.63 1.15
CA TYR A 381 3.92 -27.36 -0.10
C TYR A 381 5.17 -27.03 -0.94
N GLY A 382 6.09 -26.21 -0.39
CA GLY A 382 7.32 -25.80 -1.06
C GLY A 382 8.52 -26.69 -0.70
N ASP A 383 9.70 -26.07 -0.62
CA ASP A 383 10.93 -26.71 -0.15
C ASP A 383 10.79 -27.13 1.33
N PRO A 384 10.87 -28.44 1.65
CA PRO A 384 10.71 -28.93 3.01
C PRO A 384 11.71 -28.36 4.02
N GLN A 385 12.89 -27.90 3.56
CA GLN A 385 13.89 -27.27 4.43
C GLN A 385 13.49 -25.87 4.86
N LYS A 386 12.57 -25.23 4.12
CA LYS A 386 12.04 -23.90 4.37
C LYS A 386 10.64 -23.92 4.97
N SER A 387 10.03 -25.09 5.10
CA SER A 387 8.69 -25.23 5.65
C SER A 387 8.67 -25.11 7.18
N LEU A 388 7.63 -24.49 7.72
CA LEU A 388 7.32 -24.46 9.14
C LEU A 388 6.19 -25.44 9.45
N LYS A 389 5.98 -25.74 10.74
CA LYS A 389 4.93 -26.65 11.23
C LYS A 389 4.08 -26.01 12.33
N ASN A 390 3.86 -24.71 12.23
CA ASN A 390 3.05 -23.98 13.19
C ASN A 390 1.56 -24.28 12.98
N SER A 391 0.80 -24.29 14.07
CA SER A 391 -0.66 -24.45 14.03
C SER A 391 -1.36 -23.16 13.59
N PRO A 392 -2.61 -23.23 13.08
CA PRO A 392 -3.35 -22.02 12.68
C PRO A 392 -3.48 -20.98 13.78
N SER A 393 -3.73 -21.41 15.03
CA SER A 393 -3.84 -20.50 16.19
C SER A 393 -2.60 -19.64 16.46
N GLN A 394 -1.41 -20.05 15.99
CA GLN A 394 -0.19 -19.24 16.10
C GLN A 394 -0.17 -18.08 15.09
N TYR A 395 -0.92 -18.18 14.00
CA TYR A 395 -1.01 -17.17 12.95
C TYR A 395 -2.30 -16.37 13.00
N ILE A 396 -3.40 -16.95 13.44
CA ILE A 396 -4.71 -16.31 13.52
C ILE A 396 -5.32 -16.70 14.86
N ASN A 397 -5.62 -15.71 15.70
CA ASN A 397 -6.31 -15.95 16.98
C ASN A 397 -7.73 -15.39 17.01
N THR A 398 -8.05 -14.46 16.10
CA THR A 398 -9.37 -13.85 16.00
C THR A 398 -9.83 -13.79 14.55
N ILE A 399 -11.10 -14.07 14.29
CA ILE A 399 -11.73 -13.89 12.98
C ILE A 399 -12.90 -12.91 13.14
N LEU A 400 -12.86 -11.80 12.40
CA LEU A 400 -14.01 -10.93 12.24
C LEU A 400 -14.80 -11.39 11.02
N VAL A 401 -16.11 -11.51 11.17
CA VAL A 401 -17.02 -12.03 10.13
C VAL A 401 -18.10 -11.00 9.85
N PRO A 402 -18.38 -10.66 8.58
CA PRO A 402 -19.48 -9.77 8.27
C PRO A 402 -20.82 -10.48 8.49
N GLU A 403 -21.79 -9.78 9.09
CA GLU A 403 -23.20 -10.21 9.15
C GLU A 403 -23.71 -10.56 7.76
N ASP A 404 -24.57 -11.57 7.66
CA ASP A 404 -25.12 -12.06 6.39
C ASP A 404 -24.07 -12.47 5.34
N GLY A 405 -22.82 -12.67 5.76
CA GLY A 405 -21.74 -13.18 4.92
C GLY A 405 -22.04 -14.57 4.37
N GLU A 406 -21.60 -14.80 3.13
CA GLU A 406 -21.92 -16.01 2.36
C GLU A 406 -20.95 -17.16 2.64
N ILE A 407 -19.79 -16.86 3.24
CA ILE A 407 -18.78 -17.85 3.60
C ILE A 407 -19.25 -18.66 4.82
N PRO A 408 -19.39 -20.00 4.72
CA PRO A 408 -19.86 -20.82 5.83
C PRO A 408 -18.96 -20.73 7.07
N LEU A 409 -19.58 -20.50 8.24
CA LEU A 409 -18.92 -20.50 9.54
C LEU A 409 -18.95 -21.90 10.18
N ASP A 410 -17.92 -22.68 9.91
CA ASP A 410 -17.70 -24.00 10.49
C ASP A 410 -16.99 -23.91 11.85
N ILE A 411 -17.71 -23.40 12.85
CA ILE A 411 -17.18 -23.12 14.21
C ILE A 411 -16.45 -24.30 14.85
N GLN A 412 -16.93 -25.54 14.65
CA GLN A 412 -16.26 -26.73 15.19
C GLN A 412 -14.88 -26.95 14.57
N CYS A 413 -14.74 -26.72 13.25
CA CYS A 413 -13.47 -26.80 12.55
C CYS A 413 -12.52 -25.69 13.03
N LEU A 414 -13.01 -24.46 13.18
CA LEU A 414 -12.23 -23.33 13.72
C LEU A 414 -11.74 -23.62 15.15
N ALA A 415 -12.59 -24.16 16.02
CA ALA A 415 -12.21 -24.58 17.35
C ALA A 415 -11.13 -25.68 17.33
N SER A 416 -11.21 -26.64 16.40
CA SER A 416 -10.17 -27.67 16.23
C SER A 416 -8.83 -27.11 15.74
N GLN A 417 -8.85 -25.94 15.07
CA GLN A 417 -7.67 -25.18 14.67
C GLN A 417 -7.13 -24.27 15.79
N GLY A 418 -7.78 -24.27 16.96
CA GLY A 418 -7.44 -23.44 18.12
C GLY A 418 -7.91 -21.98 18.00
N ILE A 419 -8.87 -21.70 17.11
CA ILE A 419 -9.43 -20.36 16.88
C ILE A 419 -10.80 -20.29 17.56
N PHE A 420 -10.87 -19.54 18.65
CA PHE A 420 -12.09 -19.44 19.48
C PHE A 420 -12.76 -18.07 19.45
N ASP A 421 -12.01 -17.00 19.15
CA ASP A 421 -12.58 -15.65 19.08
C ASP A 421 -13.09 -15.40 17.65
N VAL A 422 -14.39 -15.63 17.44
CA VAL A 422 -15.08 -15.36 16.18
C VAL A 422 -16.12 -14.27 16.47
N ILE A 423 -15.95 -13.10 15.86
CA ILE A 423 -16.76 -11.91 16.16
C ILE A 423 -17.52 -11.52 14.91
N THR A 424 -18.84 -11.56 15.01
CA THR A 424 -19.72 -11.06 13.97
C THR A 424 -19.77 -9.53 14.00
N VAL A 425 -19.69 -8.90 12.84
CA VAL A 425 -19.62 -7.44 12.65
C VAL A 425 -20.65 -7.03 11.61
N HIS A 426 -21.39 -5.96 11.88
CA HIS A 426 -22.38 -5.42 10.94
C HIS A 426 -21.80 -5.23 9.53
N SER A 427 -22.60 -5.57 8.53
CA SER A 427 -22.23 -5.55 7.12
C SER A 427 -23.12 -4.63 6.30
N ILE A 428 -22.71 -4.36 5.06
CA ILE A 428 -23.51 -3.69 4.05
C ILE A 428 -23.45 -4.49 2.76
N CYS A 429 -24.53 -4.47 1.99
CA CYS A 429 -24.58 -5.08 0.67
C CYS A 429 -24.17 -4.04 -0.39
N ASP A 430 -22.97 -4.17 -0.93
CA ASP A 430 -22.51 -3.37 -2.07
C ASP A 430 -23.02 -4.01 -3.39
N PRO A 431 -23.67 -3.23 -4.27
CA PRO A 431 -24.22 -3.78 -5.52
C PRO A 431 -23.20 -4.43 -6.47
N LYS A 432 -21.90 -4.13 -6.33
CA LYS A 432 -20.83 -4.63 -7.20
C LYS A 432 -20.00 -5.73 -6.56
N VAL A 433 -19.83 -5.72 -5.24
CA VAL A 433 -18.92 -6.68 -4.57
C VAL A 433 -19.63 -7.60 -3.57
N GLY A 434 -20.93 -7.45 -3.38
CA GLY A 434 -21.72 -8.27 -2.47
C GLY A 434 -21.61 -7.81 -1.02
N ILE A 435 -21.58 -8.74 -0.09
CA ILE A 435 -21.55 -8.43 1.35
C ILE A 435 -20.14 -7.99 1.74
N ILE A 436 -20.04 -6.80 2.32
CA ILE A 436 -18.80 -6.25 2.87
C ILE A 436 -19.03 -5.73 4.28
N PHE A 437 -17.98 -5.60 5.08
CA PHE A 437 -18.08 -4.98 6.39
C PHE A 437 -18.60 -3.54 6.28
N ASP A 438 -19.48 -3.14 7.20
CA ASP A 438 -19.68 -1.72 7.48
C ASP A 438 -18.37 -1.16 8.05
N PRO A 439 -17.74 -0.15 7.41
CA PRO A 439 -16.43 0.33 7.83
C PRO A 439 -16.38 0.80 9.29
N LYS A 440 -17.41 1.50 9.76
CA LYS A 440 -17.43 2.03 11.13
C LYS A 440 -17.56 0.93 12.17
N SER A 441 -18.44 -0.04 11.91
CA SER A 441 -18.65 -1.19 12.79
C SER A 441 -17.40 -2.06 12.87
N LEU A 442 -16.71 -2.25 11.75
CA LEU A 442 -15.44 -2.97 11.72
C LEU A 442 -14.34 -2.27 12.53
N ILE A 443 -14.20 -0.96 12.36
CA ILE A 443 -13.24 -0.16 13.12
C ILE A 443 -13.57 -0.22 14.62
N GLN A 444 -14.85 -0.14 15.01
CA GLN A 444 -15.25 -0.31 16.40
C GLN A 444 -14.87 -1.70 16.94
N ALA A 445 -15.14 -2.77 16.19
CA ALA A 445 -14.78 -4.13 16.58
C ALA A 445 -13.27 -4.32 16.76
N ILE A 446 -12.45 -3.74 15.87
CA ILE A 446 -10.98 -3.75 16.00
C ILE A 446 -10.56 -2.96 17.25
N ALA A 447 -11.14 -1.78 17.49
CA ALA A 447 -10.83 -0.96 18.67
C ALA A 447 -11.14 -1.70 19.99
N ASP A 448 -12.29 -2.37 20.06
CA ASP A 448 -12.71 -3.15 21.23
C ASP A 448 -11.79 -4.35 21.45
N LEU A 449 -11.38 -5.03 20.38
CA LEU A 449 -10.41 -6.13 20.43
C LEU A 449 -9.06 -5.67 20.98
N LEU A 450 -8.51 -4.56 20.48
CA LEU A 450 -7.26 -3.98 20.97
C LEU A 450 -7.38 -3.54 22.43
N GLY A 451 -8.51 -2.93 22.80
CA GLY A 451 -8.81 -2.54 24.17
C GLY A 451 -8.89 -3.71 25.14
N ARG A 452 -9.45 -4.86 24.71
CA ARG A 452 -9.45 -6.11 25.50
C ARG A 452 -8.03 -6.63 25.69
N HIS A 453 -7.23 -6.69 24.63
CA HIS A 453 -5.86 -7.22 24.69
C HIS A 453 -4.95 -6.39 25.60
N MET A 454 -4.95 -5.05 25.43
CA MET A 454 -4.13 -4.16 26.27
C MET A 454 -4.48 -4.25 27.76
N LYS A 455 -5.74 -4.46 28.12
CA LYS A 455 -6.15 -4.66 29.52
C LYS A 455 -5.65 -5.98 30.09
N THR A 456 -5.56 -7.04 29.28
CA THR A 456 -5.06 -8.34 29.71
C THR A 456 -3.55 -8.30 29.93
N THR A 457 -2.78 -7.69 29.03
CA THR A 457 -1.32 -7.55 29.15
C THR A 457 -0.91 -6.71 30.36
N VAL A 458 -1.67 -5.67 30.71
CA VAL A 458 -1.40 -4.83 31.90
C VAL A 458 -1.73 -5.56 33.21
N ARG A 459 -2.60 -6.58 33.17
CA ARG A 459 -3.00 -7.40 34.34
C ARG A 459 -2.05 -8.56 34.65
N GLU A 460 -0.99 -8.76 33.88
CA GLU A 460 0.12 -9.65 34.24
C GLU A 460 1.32 -8.88 34.87
N PRO A 461 1.28 -8.47 36.16
CA PRO A 461 2.51 -8.12 36.86
C PRO A 461 2.99 -9.31 37.72
N LEU A 462 4.24 -9.72 37.49
CA LEU A 462 5.19 -10.23 38.50
C LEU A 462 4.62 -11.17 39.58
N SER A 463 4.29 -12.42 39.22
CA SER A 463 4.04 -13.48 40.21
C SER A 463 4.96 -14.69 40.05
N ASN A 464 6.21 -14.49 39.61
CA ASN A 464 7.24 -15.53 39.59
C ASN A 464 8.62 -14.93 39.91
N GLN A 465 8.79 -14.50 41.16
CA GLN A 465 10.07 -14.58 41.86
C GLN A 465 9.75 -15.04 43.29
N GLN A 466 9.89 -16.35 43.51
CA GLN A 466 10.12 -16.92 44.84
C GLN A 466 11.61 -17.12 45.02
#